data_AF-A0A671SDE4-F1
#
_entry.id   AF-A0A671SDE4-F1
#
_cell.length_a   1.000
_cell.length_b   1.000
_cell.length_c   1.000
_cell.angle_alpha   90.00
_cell.angle_beta   90.00
_cell.angle_gamma   90.00
#
_symmetry.space_group_name_H-M   'P 1'
#
loop_
_entity.id
_entity.type
_entity.pdbx_description
1 polymer ?
#
loop_
_entity_poly.entity_id
_entity_poly.type
_entity_poly.pdbx_seq_one_letter_code
_entity_poly.pdbx_strand_id
1 'polypeptide(L)'
;MQSTANYLWMMSDLLGQGATANVYRGRHKKTGDLYAVKVFNNLSFLRPLDVQMREFEVLKKLNHKNIVKLFAVEEESNTRHKVLVMEYCPCGSLYTVLEEPTNAYGLPEDEFLIVLQDVGKFIQWKKIITEKPSGAISGHQKFENGKIEWSSEMPISCSLSKGLQSLLTPVLANILEADQEKCWGFDQFFAETSEILHRIVVYVFSLQQATLHHVYIHTYNTANLFQELLFRRTNITPSHQDFLYEGQRLVLDPNRQAQTFPKTSRENPIMLLSRDPVNTVGLLFEDPSPPKVQPRYDLDLDASYAKTFAGDVGYLWKTSDSLLLYQELVRKGCSSLCVQLSSSLGSMEQTLQDISSMFLSGGSLTDTWTQQVGTHPEDRNVEKIKVLLDAISSIYQQFKKDKAERRLPYNEEQIHKFDKMKKLKEEMEGVVKELAENNLFLERFGTLTVDVDRM
;
A
#
# COMPACT_ATOMS: atom_id res chain seq x y z
N MET A 1 6.41 -26.41 31.35
CA MET A 1 7.34 -25.28 31.48
C MET A 1 8.75 -25.80 31.26
N GLN A 2 9.59 -25.08 30.52
CA GLN A 2 11.00 -25.40 30.29
C GLN A 2 11.87 -24.22 30.71
N SER A 3 13.17 -24.45 30.95
CA SER A 3 14.06 -23.38 31.40
C SER A 3 15.53 -23.67 31.15
N THR A 4 16.34 -22.62 31.12
CA THR A 4 17.80 -22.65 31.18
C THR A 4 18.28 -22.12 32.54
N ALA A 5 19.57 -21.81 32.69
CA ALA A 5 20.09 -21.11 33.85
C ALA A 5 19.34 -19.78 34.10
N ASN A 6 19.22 -18.93 33.08
CA ASN A 6 18.71 -17.56 33.24
C ASN A 6 17.32 -17.30 32.63
N TYR A 7 16.76 -18.22 31.83
CA TYR A 7 15.51 -18.00 31.11
C TYR A 7 14.48 -19.11 31.36
N LEU A 8 13.19 -18.80 31.20
CA LEU A 8 12.09 -19.77 31.24
C LEU A 8 11.03 -19.47 30.19
N TRP A 9 10.31 -20.50 29.73
CA TRP A 9 9.21 -20.39 28.77
C TRP A 9 8.15 -21.48 28.97
N MET A 10 6.94 -21.19 28.48
CA MET A 10 5.82 -22.13 28.44
C MET A 10 5.71 -22.77 27.07
N MET A 11 5.36 -24.05 27.00
CA MET A 11 5.19 -24.75 25.72
C MET A 11 3.98 -24.23 24.93
N SER A 12 3.02 -23.60 25.61
CA SER A 12 1.87 -22.93 25.01
C SER A 12 2.23 -21.59 24.35
N ASP A 13 3.36 -20.99 24.72
CA ASP A 13 3.82 -19.70 24.21
C ASP A 13 4.68 -19.86 22.94
N LEU A 14 4.22 -20.70 22.00
CA LEU A 14 4.89 -20.95 20.73
C LEU A 14 4.75 -19.74 19.80
N LEU A 15 5.89 -19.22 19.32
CA LEU A 15 5.96 -18.12 18.35
C LEU A 15 6.14 -18.62 16.91
N GLY A 16 6.85 -19.74 16.72
CA GLY A 16 7.09 -20.30 15.41
C GLY A 16 7.56 -21.75 15.47
N GLN A 17 7.16 -22.54 14.47
CA GLN A 17 7.49 -23.94 14.34
C GLN A 17 8.22 -24.17 13.01
N GLY A 18 9.37 -24.83 13.07
CA GLY A 18 10.16 -25.20 11.90
C GLY A 18 10.63 -26.65 11.96
N ALA A 19 11.14 -27.15 10.83
CA ALA A 19 11.63 -28.52 10.73
C ALA A 19 12.81 -28.84 11.66
N THR A 20 13.58 -27.84 12.08
CA THR A 20 14.80 -28.00 12.90
C THR A 20 14.66 -27.45 14.32
N ALA A 21 13.68 -26.59 14.59
CA ALA A 21 13.54 -25.93 15.88
C ALA A 21 12.14 -25.34 16.06
N ASN A 22 11.77 -25.14 17.32
CA ASN A 22 10.64 -24.34 17.73
C ASN A 22 11.14 -23.06 18.39
N VAL A 23 10.39 -21.97 18.25
CA VAL A 23 10.69 -20.70 18.90
C VAL A 23 9.56 -20.36 19.86
N TYR A 24 9.90 -20.07 21.11
CA TYR A 24 8.94 -19.76 22.17
C TYR A 24 9.14 -18.35 22.69
N ARG A 25 8.09 -17.74 23.21
CA ARG A 25 8.20 -16.51 24.01
C ARG A 25 8.67 -16.91 25.41
N GLY A 26 9.84 -16.43 25.79
CA GLY A 26 10.44 -16.66 27.09
C GLY A 26 10.63 -15.37 27.88
N ARG A 27 11.04 -15.53 29.13
CA ARG A 27 11.39 -14.43 30.04
C ARG A 27 12.73 -14.67 30.70
N HIS A 28 13.48 -13.60 30.91
CA HIS A 28 14.64 -13.65 31.79
C HIS A 28 14.19 -13.74 33.26
N LYS A 29 14.73 -14.71 34.01
CA LYS A 29 14.25 -15.07 35.36
C LYS A 29 14.38 -13.94 36.38
N LYS A 30 15.39 -13.09 36.25
CA LYS A 30 15.66 -12.01 37.21
C LYS A 30 14.97 -10.70 36.85
N THR A 31 14.96 -10.34 35.57
CA THR A 31 14.46 -9.04 35.12
C THR A 31 13.01 -9.09 34.64
N GLY A 32 12.52 -10.26 34.23
CA GLY A 32 11.17 -10.43 33.67
C GLY A 32 11.04 -10.04 32.20
N ASP A 33 12.10 -9.49 31.60
CA ASP A 33 12.13 -9.04 30.20
C ASP A 33 11.85 -10.19 29.23
N LEU A 34 11.19 -9.88 28.13
CA LEU A 34 10.74 -10.84 27.12
C LEU A 34 11.82 -11.13 26.08
N TYR A 35 11.92 -12.40 25.69
CA TYR A 35 12.87 -12.89 24.68
C TYR A 35 12.21 -13.95 23.80
N ALA A 36 12.77 -14.16 22.60
CA ALA A 36 12.47 -15.31 21.77
C ALA A 36 13.49 -16.42 22.04
N VAL A 37 13.03 -17.60 22.48
CA VAL A 37 13.88 -18.74 22.81
C VAL A 37 13.73 -19.81 21.74
N LYS A 38 14.76 -20.00 20.92
CA LYS A 38 14.80 -21.04 19.88
C LYS A 38 15.37 -22.33 20.47
N VAL A 39 14.53 -23.36 20.50
CA VAL A 39 14.81 -24.70 21.02
C VAL A 39 14.90 -25.67 19.85
N PHE A 40 16.07 -26.26 19.68
CA PHE A 40 16.39 -27.22 18.62
C PHE A 40 15.72 -28.58 18.91
N ASN A 41 15.19 -29.22 17.86
CA ASN A 41 14.57 -30.54 18.00
C ASN A 41 15.61 -31.67 17.85
N ASN A 42 15.24 -32.91 18.23
CA ASN A 42 16.16 -34.05 18.18
C ASN A 42 16.76 -34.30 16.78
N LEU A 43 15.99 -34.04 15.71
CA LEU A 43 16.46 -34.17 14.32
C LEU A 43 17.61 -33.20 14.00
N SER A 44 17.57 -31.99 14.55
CA SER A 44 18.60 -30.99 14.31
C SER A 44 19.96 -31.33 14.93
N PHE A 45 19.96 -32.17 15.98
CA PHE A 45 21.18 -32.72 16.61
C PHE A 45 21.81 -33.87 15.82
N LEU A 46 21.09 -34.45 14.85
CA LEU A 46 21.65 -35.43 13.91
C LEU A 46 22.52 -34.77 12.84
N ARG A 47 22.49 -33.43 12.72
CA ARG A 47 23.34 -32.69 11.79
C ARG A 47 24.80 -32.71 12.25
N PRO A 48 25.78 -32.69 11.34
CA PRO A 48 27.19 -32.57 11.73
C PRO A 48 27.43 -31.38 12.68
N LEU A 49 28.25 -31.60 13.72
CA LEU A 49 28.53 -30.59 14.75
C LEU A 49 29.00 -29.26 14.14
N ASP A 50 29.82 -29.33 13.09
CA ASP A 50 30.37 -28.17 12.39
C ASP A 50 29.28 -27.30 11.74
N VAL A 51 28.19 -27.91 11.26
CA VAL A 51 27.04 -27.21 10.67
C VAL A 51 26.25 -26.49 11.75
N GLN A 52 26.04 -27.15 12.89
CA GLN A 52 25.39 -26.54 14.04
C GLN A 52 26.22 -25.36 14.57
N MET A 53 27.54 -25.52 14.66
CA MET A 53 28.46 -24.49 15.15
C MET A 53 28.58 -23.28 14.21
N ARG A 54 28.48 -23.47 12.88
CA ARG A 54 28.46 -22.35 11.92
C ARG A 54 27.27 -21.41 12.11
N GLU A 55 26.07 -21.95 12.34
CA GLU A 55 24.87 -21.12 12.60
C GLU A 55 25.11 -20.21 13.82
N PHE A 56 25.79 -20.72 14.86
CA PHE A 56 26.10 -19.96 16.07
C PHE A 56 27.18 -18.90 15.87
N GLU A 57 28.30 -19.25 15.24
CA GLU A 57 29.43 -18.35 15.03
C GLU A 57 29.08 -17.19 14.09
N VAL A 58 28.18 -17.41 13.13
CA VAL A 58 27.67 -16.34 12.27
C VAL A 58 26.80 -15.39 13.09
N LEU A 59 25.77 -15.89 13.77
CA LEU A 59 24.82 -15.05 14.53
C LEU A 59 25.49 -14.23 15.64
N LYS A 60 26.54 -14.76 16.27
CA LYS A 60 27.29 -14.06 17.32
C LYS A 60 28.03 -12.81 16.82
N LYS A 61 28.38 -12.77 15.53
CA LYS A 61 29.12 -11.64 14.92
C LYS A 61 28.18 -10.56 14.36
N LEU A 62 26.88 -10.84 14.28
CA LEU A 62 25.91 -9.91 13.71
C LEU A 62 25.38 -8.96 14.78
N ASN A 63 25.54 -7.66 14.53
CA ASN A 63 24.97 -6.61 15.36
C ASN A 63 24.55 -5.45 14.44
N HIS A 64 23.30 -5.47 14.00
CA HIS A 64 22.76 -4.47 13.09
C HIS A 64 21.27 -4.29 13.33
N LYS A 65 20.75 -3.08 13.14
CA LYS A 65 19.34 -2.75 13.41
C LYS A 65 18.32 -3.62 12.65
N ASN A 66 18.72 -4.16 11.49
CA ASN A 66 17.86 -5.00 10.64
C ASN A 66 18.14 -6.50 10.79
N ILE A 67 18.85 -6.91 11.85
CA ILE A 67 19.12 -8.32 12.17
C ILE A 67 18.66 -8.57 13.60
N VAL A 68 17.76 -9.54 13.78
CA VAL A 68 17.28 -9.97 15.10
C VAL A 68 18.47 -10.35 15.97
N LYS A 69 18.61 -9.64 17.10
CA LYS A 69 19.80 -9.77 17.94
C LYS A 69 19.84 -11.11 18.66
N LEU A 70 21.00 -11.77 18.64
CA LEU A 70 21.31 -12.89 19.53
C LEU A 70 21.89 -12.35 20.85
N PHE A 71 21.24 -12.64 21.97
CA PHE A 71 21.70 -12.21 23.30
C PHE A 71 22.57 -13.27 23.98
N ALA A 72 22.15 -14.53 23.94
CA ALA A 72 22.85 -15.61 24.62
C ALA A 72 22.63 -16.96 23.95
N VAL A 73 23.56 -17.87 24.22
CA VAL A 73 23.42 -19.30 23.95
C VAL A 73 23.49 -19.99 25.30
N GLU A 74 22.44 -20.71 25.68
CA GLU A 74 22.37 -21.41 26.96
C GLU A 74 22.02 -22.89 26.75
N GLU A 75 22.11 -23.69 27.82
CA GLU A 75 21.67 -25.08 27.82
C GLU A 75 20.33 -25.20 28.54
N GLU A 76 19.40 -25.96 27.95
CA GLU A 76 18.15 -26.32 28.60
C GLU A 76 18.43 -27.26 29.78
N SER A 77 17.74 -27.04 30.90
CA SER A 77 18.09 -27.61 32.21
C SER A 77 17.98 -29.14 32.25
N ASN A 78 17.02 -29.73 31.52
CA ASN A 78 16.77 -31.17 31.57
C ASN A 78 17.56 -31.94 30.50
N THR A 79 17.59 -31.40 29.28
CA THR A 79 18.13 -32.08 28.09
C THR A 79 19.58 -31.71 27.80
N ARG A 80 20.09 -30.62 28.41
CA ARG A 80 21.40 -30.02 28.10
C ARG A 80 21.56 -29.58 26.64
N HIS A 81 20.47 -29.57 25.89
CA HIS A 81 20.45 -29.09 24.51
C HIS A 81 20.67 -27.58 24.49
N LYS A 82 21.49 -27.12 23.54
CA LYS A 82 21.70 -25.69 23.32
C LYS A 82 20.39 -25.03 22.89
N VAL A 83 20.17 -23.81 23.38
CA VAL A 83 19.07 -22.93 22.98
C VAL A 83 19.62 -21.54 22.64
N LEU A 84 18.95 -20.84 21.73
CA LEU A 84 19.28 -19.45 21.39
C LEU A 84 18.30 -18.51 22.04
N VAL A 85 18.82 -17.52 22.76
CA VAL A 85 18.05 -16.43 23.33
C VAL A 85 18.22 -15.22 22.42
N MET A 86 17.13 -14.82 21.78
CA MET A 86 17.09 -13.79 20.77
C MET A 86 16.13 -12.67 21.19
N GLU A 87 16.26 -11.53 20.53
CA GLU A 87 15.29 -10.44 20.60
C GLU A 87 13.88 -10.94 20.30
N TYR A 88 12.92 -10.49 21.11
CA TYR A 88 11.50 -10.76 20.89
C TYR A 88 10.88 -9.64 20.08
N CYS A 89 10.36 -9.97 18.90
CA CYS A 89 9.63 -9.05 18.04
C CYS A 89 8.11 -9.23 18.26
N PRO A 90 7.44 -8.37 19.04
CA PRO A 90 6.05 -8.57 19.44
C PRO A 90 5.06 -8.49 18.26
N CYS A 91 5.40 -7.75 17.20
CA CYS A 91 4.55 -7.56 16.03
C CYS A 91 4.60 -8.73 15.02
N GLY A 92 5.35 -9.80 15.32
CA GLY A 92 5.45 -10.96 14.44
C GLY A 92 6.36 -10.72 13.24
N SER A 93 5.98 -11.29 12.10
CA SER A 93 6.78 -11.26 10.86
C SER A 93 6.08 -10.46 9.77
N LEU A 94 6.79 -10.13 8.68
CA LEU A 94 6.17 -9.53 7.50
C LEU A 94 5.02 -10.38 6.95
N TYR A 95 5.10 -11.72 7.06
CA TYR A 95 3.99 -12.60 6.72
C TYR A 95 2.75 -12.32 7.58
N THR A 96 2.92 -12.03 8.87
CA THR A 96 1.81 -11.66 9.76
C THR A 96 1.13 -10.38 9.31
N VAL A 97 1.91 -9.38 8.87
CA VAL A 97 1.40 -8.09 8.35
C VAL A 97 0.69 -8.28 7.01
N LEU A 98 1.25 -9.10 6.11
CA LEU A 98 0.64 -9.40 4.80
C LEU A 98 -0.62 -10.27 4.91
N GLU A 99 -0.79 -11.01 6.00
CA GLU A 99 -2.02 -11.75 6.30
C GLU A 99 -3.16 -10.86 6.81
N GLU A 100 -2.89 -9.60 7.16
CA GLU A 100 -3.94 -8.64 7.54
C GLU A 100 -4.80 -8.29 6.31
N PRO A 101 -6.14 -8.35 6.40
CA PRO A 101 -7.00 -8.11 5.25
C PRO A 101 -6.80 -6.74 4.59
N THR A 102 -6.49 -5.70 5.37
CA THR A 102 -6.19 -4.36 4.83
C THR A 102 -4.98 -4.33 3.90
N ASN A 103 -4.11 -5.33 3.95
CA ASN A 103 -2.92 -5.46 3.10
C ASN A 103 -3.08 -6.52 2.00
N ALA A 104 -4.30 -7.04 1.78
CA ALA A 104 -4.59 -8.05 0.75
C ALA A 104 -4.19 -7.61 -0.67
N TYR A 105 -4.21 -6.29 -0.92
CA TYR A 105 -3.85 -5.65 -2.18
C TYR A 105 -2.51 -4.89 -2.13
N GLY A 106 -1.65 -5.29 -1.20
CA GLY A 106 -0.33 -4.69 -0.97
C GLY A 106 -0.29 -3.75 0.22
N LEU A 107 0.94 -3.49 0.67
CA LEU A 107 1.21 -2.55 1.75
C LEU A 107 0.96 -1.10 1.30
N PRO A 108 0.60 -0.20 2.24
CA PRO A 108 0.77 1.23 2.04
C PRO A 108 2.17 1.59 1.53
N GLU A 109 2.27 2.64 0.71
CA GLU A 109 3.52 3.00 0.03
C GLU A 109 4.67 3.34 0.99
N ASP A 110 4.37 4.01 2.11
CA ASP A 110 5.31 4.33 3.17
C ASP A 110 5.85 3.08 3.88
N GLU A 111 4.96 2.16 4.27
CA GLU A 111 5.34 0.87 4.85
C GLU A 111 6.15 0.02 3.85
N PHE A 112 5.77 0.03 2.58
CA PHE A 112 6.52 -0.66 1.53
C PHE A 112 7.95 -0.13 1.39
N LEU A 113 8.14 1.20 1.44
CA LEU A 113 9.48 1.80 1.38
C LEU A 113 10.34 1.44 2.60
N ILE A 114 9.74 1.30 3.80
CA ILE A 114 10.44 0.79 4.98
C ILE A 114 10.89 -0.65 4.76
N VAL A 115 9.99 -1.52 4.27
CA VAL A 115 10.35 -2.91 3.93
C VAL A 115 11.45 -2.94 2.87
N LEU A 116 11.36 -2.14 1.81
CA LEU A 116 12.39 -2.04 0.78
C LEU A 116 13.74 -1.59 1.36
N GLN A 117 13.74 -0.60 2.26
CA GLN A 117 14.94 -0.08 2.91
C GLN A 117 15.61 -1.10 3.84
N ASP A 118 14.82 -1.83 4.61
CA ASP A 118 15.32 -2.74 5.64
C ASP A 118 15.73 -4.09 5.04
N VAL A 119 14.98 -4.57 4.05
CA VAL A 119 15.21 -5.85 3.38
C VAL A 119 16.25 -5.70 2.26
N GLY A 120 16.24 -4.60 1.50
CA GLY A 120 17.19 -4.33 0.41
C GLY A 120 18.66 -4.36 0.86
N LYS A 121 18.92 -4.18 2.17
CA LYS A 121 20.24 -4.27 2.79
C LYS A 121 20.73 -5.70 3.05
N PHE A 122 19.88 -6.73 2.92
CA PHE A 122 20.18 -8.06 3.47
C PHE A 122 19.81 -9.26 2.58
N ILE A 123 19.09 -9.09 1.46
CA ILE A 123 18.65 -10.27 0.68
C ILE A 123 19.79 -10.95 -0.09
N GLN A 124 19.89 -12.28 0.09
CA GLN A 124 20.45 -13.22 -0.88
C GLN A 124 19.32 -13.93 -1.63
N TRP A 125 19.21 -13.73 -2.95
CA TRP A 125 18.14 -14.34 -3.76
C TRP A 125 18.56 -15.71 -4.34
N LYS A 126 17.67 -16.72 -4.23
CA LYS A 126 17.84 -18.02 -4.89
C LYS A 126 16.61 -18.39 -5.74
N LYS A 127 16.91 -18.52 -7.03
CA LYS A 127 16.21 -19.13 -8.18
C LYS A 127 14.89 -19.88 -7.92
N ILE A 128 13.79 -19.26 -8.34
CA ILE A 128 12.54 -19.92 -8.81
C ILE A 128 12.02 -18.94 -9.86
N ILE A 129 12.23 -19.14 -11.16
CA ILE A 129 11.22 -19.63 -12.12
C ILE A 129 12.00 -19.87 -13.44
N THR A 130 12.03 -21.09 -13.98
CA THR A 130 12.84 -21.44 -15.16
C THR A 130 12.18 -21.12 -16.51
N GLU A 131 10.92 -20.68 -16.53
CA GLU A 131 10.11 -20.54 -17.75
C GLU A 131 9.49 -19.15 -17.94
N LYS A 132 9.93 -18.15 -17.18
CA LYS A 132 9.40 -16.79 -17.24
C LYS A 132 10.01 -16.00 -18.41
N PRO A 133 9.22 -15.29 -19.24
CA PRO A 133 9.75 -14.33 -20.20
C PRO A 133 10.59 -13.21 -19.54
N SER A 134 11.59 -12.71 -20.26
CA SER A 134 12.36 -11.54 -19.81
C SER A 134 11.45 -10.31 -19.66
N GLY A 135 11.66 -9.51 -18.62
CA GLY A 135 10.84 -8.34 -18.32
C GLY A 135 9.50 -8.62 -17.61
N ALA A 136 9.00 -9.86 -17.62
CA ALA A 136 7.77 -10.20 -16.89
C ALA A 136 8.03 -10.19 -15.37
N ILE A 137 7.10 -9.65 -14.59
CA ILE A 137 7.16 -9.60 -13.12
C ILE A 137 6.06 -10.46 -12.46
N SER A 138 5.08 -10.92 -13.24
CA SER A 138 4.05 -11.86 -12.78
C SER A 138 3.59 -12.80 -13.90
N GLY A 139 3.05 -13.95 -13.51
CA GLY A 139 2.44 -14.94 -14.40
C GLY A 139 1.22 -15.56 -13.71
N HIS A 140 0.05 -15.44 -14.32
CA HIS A 140 -1.21 -15.94 -13.76
C HIS A 140 -1.81 -17.03 -14.65
N GLN A 141 -2.17 -18.16 -14.04
CA GLN A 141 -2.93 -19.21 -14.70
C GLN A 141 -4.35 -19.20 -14.15
N LYS A 142 -5.34 -18.82 -14.98
CA LYS A 142 -6.74 -18.66 -14.55
C LYS A 142 -7.49 -19.97 -14.33
N PHE A 143 -7.09 -21.03 -15.02
CA PHE A 143 -7.75 -22.34 -14.98
C PHE A 143 -6.69 -23.44 -14.93
N GLU A 144 -7.00 -24.55 -14.28
CA GLU A 144 -6.12 -25.72 -14.23
C GLU A 144 -5.70 -26.14 -15.66
N ASN A 145 -4.39 -26.30 -15.89
CA ASN A 145 -3.80 -26.59 -17.20
C ASN A 145 -4.04 -25.51 -18.29
N GLY A 146 -4.50 -24.31 -17.93
CA GLY A 146 -4.66 -23.18 -18.83
C GLY A 146 -3.33 -22.50 -19.21
N LYS A 147 -3.37 -21.61 -20.21
CA LYS A 147 -2.20 -20.78 -20.57
C LYS A 147 -1.86 -19.80 -19.44
N ILE A 148 -0.56 -19.60 -19.21
CA ILE A 148 -0.07 -18.56 -18.30
C ILE A 148 -0.15 -17.20 -18.99
N GLU A 149 -0.85 -16.26 -18.38
CA GLU A 149 -0.87 -14.85 -18.75
C GLU A 149 0.28 -14.13 -18.03
N TRP A 150 1.28 -13.70 -18.80
CA TRP A 150 2.44 -12.98 -18.26
C TRP A 150 2.21 -11.47 -18.29
N SER A 151 2.66 -10.76 -17.27
CA SER A 151 2.62 -9.30 -17.21
C SER A 151 3.96 -8.72 -16.75
N SER A 152 4.37 -7.62 -17.37
CA SER A 152 5.50 -6.77 -16.98
C SER A 152 5.07 -5.58 -16.12
N GLU A 153 3.78 -5.46 -15.82
CA GLU A 153 3.22 -4.34 -15.06
C GLU A 153 2.60 -4.81 -13.74
N MET A 154 2.53 -3.88 -12.79
CA MET A 154 1.79 -4.07 -11.56
C MET A 154 0.29 -4.14 -11.85
N PRO A 155 -0.48 -4.96 -11.10
CA PRO A 155 -1.93 -5.00 -11.26
C PRO A 155 -2.56 -3.63 -10.92
N ILE A 156 -3.75 -3.35 -11.47
CA ILE A 156 -4.48 -2.11 -11.21
C ILE A 156 -4.78 -1.94 -9.72
N SER A 157 -5.05 -3.04 -9.03
CA SER A 157 -5.30 -3.08 -7.59
C SER A 157 -4.07 -2.82 -6.71
N CYS A 158 -2.88 -2.64 -7.29
CA CYS A 158 -1.67 -2.31 -6.53
C CYS A 158 -1.79 -0.94 -5.84
N SER A 159 -1.57 -0.91 -4.53
CA SER A 159 -1.66 0.32 -3.71
C SER A 159 -0.52 1.31 -3.91
N LEU A 160 0.54 0.95 -4.65
CA LEU A 160 1.68 1.84 -4.89
C LEU A 160 1.33 2.88 -5.95
N SER A 161 1.82 4.10 -5.79
CA SER A 161 1.68 5.15 -6.79
C SER A 161 2.33 4.74 -8.11
N LYS A 162 1.77 5.22 -9.24
CA LYS A 162 2.39 5.03 -10.57
C LYS A 162 3.84 5.52 -10.63
N GLY A 163 4.20 6.46 -9.76
CA GLY A 163 5.57 6.91 -9.64
C GLY A 163 6.52 5.90 -9.05
N LEU A 164 6.17 5.30 -7.93
CA LEU A 164 6.99 4.25 -7.36
C LEU A 164 6.97 3.00 -8.25
N GLN A 165 5.81 2.64 -8.83
CA GLN A 165 5.71 1.52 -9.78
C GLN A 165 6.71 1.68 -10.94
N SER A 166 6.84 2.88 -11.52
CA SER A 166 7.76 3.14 -12.64
C SER A 166 9.24 2.94 -12.28
N LEU A 167 9.60 3.12 -11.00
CA LEU A 167 10.96 2.91 -10.50
C LEU A 167 11.19 1.46 -10.06
N LEU A 168 10.17 0.81 -9.49
CA LEU A 168 10.26 -0.52 -8.91
C LEU A 168 10.15 -1.63 -9.97
N THR A 169 9.30 -1.47 -10.98
CA THR A 169 9.09 -2.48 -12.02
C THR A 169 10.38 -2.91 -12.72
N PRO A 170 11.29 -1.99 -13.13
CA PRO A 170 12.60 -2.37 -13.66
C PRO A 170 13.43 -3.19 -12.68
N VAL A 171 13.44 -2.83 -11.39
CA VAL A 171 14.16 -3.60 -10.36
C VAL A 171 13.62 -5.02 -10.27
N LEU A 172 12.29 -5.17 -10.18
CA LEU A 172 11.63 -6.48 -10.13
C LEU A 172 11.89 -7.33 -11.36
N ALA A 173 11.79 -6.74 -12.56
CA ALA A 173 12.02 -7.42 -13.82
C ALA A 173 13.43 -8.04 -13.90
N ASN A 174 14.44 -7.31 -13.40
CA ASN A 174 15.83 -7.74 -13.47
C ASN A 174 16.24 -8.70 -12.33
N ILE A 175 15.65 -8.60 -11.14
CA ILE A 175 15.91 -9.58 -10.06
C ILE A 175 15.14 -10.89 -10.25
N LEU A 176 14.00 -10.84 -10.94
CA LEU A 176 13.21 -12.03 -11.28
C LEU A 176 13.62 -12.63 -12.63
N GLU A 177 14.73 -12.18 -13.24
CA GLU A 177 15.20 -12.72 -14.52
C GLU A 177 15.61 -14.19 -14.39
N ALA A 178 15.13 -15.03 -15.33
CA ALA A 178 15.39 -16.46 -15.35
C ALA A 178 16.79 -16.77 -15.89
N ASP A 179 17.25 -15.95 -16.84
CA ASP A 179 18.60 -15.99 -17.40
C ASP A 179 19.62 -15.38 -16.40
N GLN A 180 20.49 -16.24 -15.86
CA GLN A 180 21.44 -15.83 -14.81
C GLN A 180 22.46 -14.80 -15.29
N GLU A 181 22.76 -14.73 -16.59
CA GLU A 181 23.70 -13.75 -17.13
C GLU A 181 23.08 -12.35 -17.23
N LYS A 182 21.75 -12.27 -17.32
CA LYS A 182 20.98 -11.01 -17.38
C LYS A 182 20.43 -10.58 -16.03
N CYS A 183 20.32 -11.51 -15.09
CA CYS A 183 19.87 -11.25 -13.73
C CYS A 183 20.81 -10.29 -13.01
N TRP A 184 20.26 -9.30 -12.32
CA TRP A 184 21.09 -8.36 -11.56
C TRP A 184 21.82 -9.05 -10.41
N GLY A 185 23.11 -8.72 -10.30
CA GLY A 185 23.89 -8.99 -9.09
C GLY A 185 23.51 -8.06 -7.93
N PHE A 186 24.00 -8.39 -6.75
CA PHE A 186 23.70 -7.65 -5.52
C PHE A 186 24.10 -6.18 -5.58
N ASP A 187 25.27 -5.85 -6.13
CA ASP A 187 25.76 -4.47 -6.19
C ASP A 187 24.82 -3.58 -7.01
N GLN A 188 24.32 -4.10 -8.14
CA GLN A 188 23.39 -3.37 -8.99
C GLN A 188 22.02 -3.24 -8.32
N PHE A 189 21.47 -4.31 -7.75
CA PHE A 189 20.22 -4.24 -7.00
C PHE A 189 20.30 -3.23 -5.85
N PHE A 190 21.40 -3.25 -5.08
CA PHE A 190 21.59 -2.33 -3.96
C PHE A 190 21.74 -0.89 -4.42
N ALA A 191 22.50 -0.63 -5.49
CA ALA A 191 22.63 0.70 -6.07
C ALA A 191 21.27 1.24 -6.52
N GLU A 192 20.51 0.45 -7.29
CA GLU A 192 19.22 0.87 -7.87
C GLU A 192 18.15 1.07 -6.79
N THR A 193 18.06 0.18 -5.79
CA THR A 193 17.13 0.38 -4.67
C THR A 193 17.54 1.55 -3.77
N SER A 194 18.84 1.76 -3.55
CA SER A 194 19.34 2.94 -2.84
C SER A 194 18.97 4.21 -3.59
N GLU A 195 19.11 4.24 -4.92
CA GLU A 195 18.71 5.39 -5.74
C GLU A 195 17.23 5.74 -5.53
N ILE A 196 16.33 4.75 -5.45
CA ILE A 196 14.91 4.96 -5.14
C ILE A 196 14.73 5.59 -3.76
N LEU A 197 15.41 5.05 -2.75
CA LEU A 197 15.27 5.46 -1.34
C LEU A 197 15.86 6.85 -1.04
N HIS A 198 16.79 7.34 -1.86
CA HIS A 198 17.36 8.69 -1.71
C HIS A 198 16.54 9.80 -2.39
N ARG A 199 15.40 9.46 -3.01
CA ARG A 199 14.49 10.44 -3.62
C ARG A 199 13.51 10.97 -2.59
N ILE A 200 13.21 12.27 -2.67
CA ILE A 200 12.05 12.85 -2.01
C ILE A 200 10.82 12.65 -2.90
N VAL A 201 9.63 12.75 -2.30
CA VAL A 201 8.36 12.74 -3.03
C VAL A 201 7.80 14.16 -3.06
N VAL A 202 7.50 14.66 -4.26
CA VAL A 202 6.73 15.89 -4.47
C VAL A 202 5.34 15.51 -4.96
N TYR A 203 4.32 15.90 -4.21
CA TYR A 203 2.92 15.60 -4.56
C TYR A 203 2.38 16.68 -5.50
N VAL A 204 1.83 16.24 -6.63
CA VAL A 204 1.27 17.10 -7.68
C VAL A 204 -0.12 16.60 -8.05
N PHE A 205 -1.13 17.47 -8.05
CA PHE A 205 -2.47 17.12 -8.49
C PHE A 205 -2.77 17.81 -9.83
N SER A 206 -3.00 17.02 -10.88
CA SER A 206 -3.41 17.52 -12.19
C SER A 206 -4.90 17.83 -12.16
N LEU A 207 -5.27 19.11 -12.18
CA LEU A 207 -6.65 19.53 -11.93
C LEU A 207 -7.60 19.05 -13.02
N GLN A 208 -7.25 19.25 -14.29
CA GLN A 208 -8.11 18.87 -15.43
C GLN A 208 -8.23 17.35 -15.59
N GLN A 209 -7.15 16.61 -15.27
CA GLN A 209 -7.16 15.14 -15.33
C GLN A 209 -7.79 14.52 -14.08
N ALA A 210 -7.94 15.29 -12.98
CA ALA A 210 -8.36 14.83 -11.67
C ALA A 210 -7.49 13.66 -11.15
N THR A 211 -6.16 13.81 -11.23
CA THR A 211 -5.19 12.75 -10.86
C THR A 211 -4.10 13.27 -9.92
N LEU A 212 -3.82 12.52 -8.85
CA LEU A 212 -2.68 12.76 -7.95
C LEU A 212 -1.43 12.00 -8.43
N HIS A 213 -0.29 12.69 -8.42
CA HIS A 213 0.99 12.16 -8.86
C HIS A 213 2.04 12.29 -7.75
N HIS A 214 2.73 11.19 -7.47
CA HIS A 214 3.87 11.15 -6.55
C HIS A 214 5.17 11.25 -7.37
N VAL A 215 5.79 12.42 -7.42
CA VAL A 215 7.01 12.64 -8.21
C VAL A 215 8.23 12.34 -7.33
N TYR A 216 8.82 11.18 -7.54
CA TYR A 216 10.09 10.79 -6.91
C TYR A 216 11.25 11.49 -7.63
N ILE A 217 11.98 12.31 -6.90
CA ILE A 217 13.06 13.15 -7.44
C ILE A 217 14.17 13.34 -6.39
N HIS A 218 15.43 13.46 -6.79
CA HIS A 218 16.49 13.78 -5.83
C HIS A 218 16.46 15.26 -5.48
N THR A 219 16.89 15.59 -4.25
CA THR A 219 16.95 16.95 -3.72
C THR A 219 17.76 17.91 -4.57
N TYR A 220 18.82 17.42 -5.25
CA TYR A 220 19.70 18.19 -6.12
C TYR A 220 19.20 18.32 -7.57
N ASN A 221 18.18 17.56 -7.98
CA ASN A 221 17.62 17.68 -9.32
C ASN A 221 16.87 19.01 -9.47
N THR A 222 16.75 19.47 -10.72
CA THR A 222 16.18 20.78 -11.03
C THR A 222 14.71 20.71 -11.44
N ALA A 223 14.04 21.86 -11.48
CA ALA A 223 12.68 22.00 -11.97
C ALA A 223 12.50 21.49 -13.41
N ASN A 224 13.51 21.64 -14.27
CA ASN A 224 13.45 21.08 -15.62
C ASN A 224 13.22 19.55 -15.61
N LEU A 225 13.96 18.80 -14.78
CA LEU A 225 13.73 17.35 -14.66
C LEU A 225 12.37 17.04 -14.03
N PHE A 226 11.93 17.82 -13.04
CA PHE A 226 10.62 17.66 -12.42
C PHE A 226 9.48 17.80 -13.45
N GLN A 227 9.53 18.81 -14.32
CA GLN A 227 8.54 19.03 -15.37
C GLN A 227 8.55 17.90 -16.42
N GLU A 228 9.72 17.38 -16.77
CA GLU A 228 9.87 16.20 -17.65
C GLU A 228 9.28 14.93 -17.03
N LEU A 229 9.49 14.71 -15.73
CA LEU A 229 8.90 13.58 -15.01
C LEU A 229 7.36 13.67 -14.97
N LEU A 230 6.82 14.88 -14.85
CA LEU A 230 5.38 15.12 -14.94
C LEU A 230 4.86 14.91 -16.36
N PHE A 231 5.56 15.38 -17.39
CA PHE A 231 5.18 15.19 -18.79
C PHE A 231 5.02 13.70 -19.12
N ARG A 232 5.94 12.84 -18.69
CA ARG A 232 5.86 11.39 -18.91
C ARG A 232 4.60 10.72 -18.33
N ARG A 233 3.91 11.36 -17.38
CA ARG A 233 2.73 10.81 -16.72
C ARG A 233 1.43 11.50 -17.08
N THR A 234 1.50 12.80 -17.31
CA THR A 234 0.33 13.65 -17.59
C THR A 234 0.16 13.89 -19.09
N ASN A 235 1.21 13.68 -19.87
CA ASN A 235 1.31 14.08 -21.27
C ASN A 235 1.16 15.61 -21.49
N ILE A 236 1.33 16.43 -20.45
CA ILE A 236 1.32 17.90 -20.53
C ILE A 236 2.77 18.37 -20.71
N THR A 237 3.07 19.02 -21.83
CA THR A 237 4.44 19.46 -22.15
C THR A 237 4.93 20.52 -21.15
N PRO A 238 6.23 20.58 -20.82
CA PRO A 238 6.75 21.54 -19.84
C PRO A 238 6.36 23.01 -20.07
N SER A 239 6.23 23.43 -21.35
CA SER A 239 5.81 24.79 -21.72
C SER A 239 4.35 25.11 -21.39
N HIS A 240 3.52 24.08 -21.22
CA HIS A 240 2.08 24.20 -20.95
C HIS A 240 1.70 23.82 -19.51
N GLN A 241 2.69 23.53 -18.66
CA GLN A 241 2.49 23.27 -17.24
C GLN A 241 2.48 24.59 -16.46
N ASP A 242 1.30 24.97 -15.95
CA ASP A 242 1.16 26.05 -14.96
C ASP A 242 0.94 25.44 -13.57
N PHE A 243 1.64 25.97 -12.57
CA PHE A 243 1.62 25.45 -11.21
C PHE A 243 0.99 26.43 -10.23
N LEU A 244 0.13 25.93 -9.35
CA LEU A 244 -0.37 26.66 -8.19
C LEU A 244 0.00 25.94 -6.90
N TYR A 245 0.30 26.68 -5.85
CA TYR A 245 0.49 26.15 -4.50
C TYR A 245 -0.14 27.10 -3.49
N GLU A 246 -1.00 26.58 -2.63
CA GLU A 246 -1.76 27.37 -1.63
C GLU A 246 -2.48 28.59 -2.24
N GLY A 247 -3.10 28.39 -3.40
CA GLY A 247 -3.86 29.42 -4.12
C GLY A 247 -3.01 30.44 -4.89
N GLN A 248 -1.67 30.37 -4.77
CA GLN A 248 -0.75 31.30 -5.42
C GLN A 248 -0.03 30.65 -6.60
N ARG A 249 0.31 31.45 -7.61
CA ARG A 249 1.07 30.98 -8.77
C ARG A 249 2.48 30.59 -8.33
N LEU A 250 2.86 29.36 -8.58
CA LEU A 250 4.19 28.84 -8.28
C LEU A 250 5.06 28.91 -9.55
N VAL A 251 5.97 29.87 -9.59
CA VAL A 251 6.98 29.95 -10.64
C VAL A 251 8.19 29.10 -10.25
N LEU A 252 8.51 28.11 -11.08
CA LEU A 252 9.68 27.27 -10.93
C LEU A 252 10.73 27.68 -11.97
N ASP A 253 11.78 28.37 -11.52
CA ASP A 253 12.96 28.59 -12.37
C ASP A 253 13.54 27.23 -12.82
N PRO A 254 13.90 27.02 -14.10
CA PRO A 254 14.36 25.73 -14.61
C PRO A 254 15.54 25.11 -13.85
N ASN A 255 16.37 25.93 -13.21
CA ASN A 255 17.54 25.52 -12.43
C ASN A 255 17.25 25.42 -10.91
N ARG A 256 16.05 25.80 -10.47
CA ARG A 256 15.63 25.66 -9.06
C ARG A 256 15.69 24.19 -8.66
N GLN A 257 16.40 23.92 -7.58
CA GLN A 257 16.56 22.55 -7.08
C GLN A 257 15.34 22.10 -6.27
N ALA A 258 15.03 20.80 -6.36
CA ALA A 258 13.87 20.18 -5.72
C ALA A 258 13.87 20.35 -4.18
N GLN A 259 15.04 20.42 -3.55
CA GLN A 259 15.14 20.70 -2.11
C GLN A 259 14.54 22.04 -1.67
N THR A 260 14.41 22.99 -2.60
CA THR A 260 13.86 24.33 -2.35
C THR A 260 12.39 24.44 -2.74
N PHE A 261 11.77 23.37 -3.23
CA PHE A 261 10.35 23.35 -3.56
C PHE A 261 9.51 23.52 -2.30
N PRO A 262 8.25 23.99 -2.42
CA PRO A 262 7.33 23.98 -1.30
C PRO A 262 7.15 22.56 -0.76
N LYS A 263 6.92 22.43 0.55
CA LYS A 263 6.63 21.14 1.17
C LYS A 263 5.23 20.69 0.77
N THR A 264 5.11 19.50 0.23
CA THR A 264 3.83 18.97 -0.27
C THR A 264 3.40 17.75 0.51
N SER A 265 2.09 17.50 0.56
CA SER A 265 1.49 16.25 1.04
C SER A 265 0.37 15.82 0.09
N ARG A 266 -0.27 14.67 0.36
CA ARG A 266 -1.45 14.22 -0.40
C ARG A 266 -2.60 15.23 -0.34
N GLU A 267 -2.78 15.90 0.79
CA GLU A 267 -3.84 16.88 1.08
C GLU A 267 -3.45 18.32 0.70
N ASN A 268 -2.15 18.59 0.58
CA ASN A 268 -1.61 19.87 0.12
C ASN A 268 -0.59 19.69 -1.01
N PRO A 269 -1.03 19.22 -2.19
CA PRO A 269 -0.16 19.07 -3.36
C PRO A 269 0.05 20.41 -4.07
N ILE A 270 1.06 20.45 -4.94
CA ILE A 270 1.11 21.47 -6.00
C ILE A 270 0.00 21.15 -7.01
N MET A 271 -0.84 22.12 -7.35
CA MET A 271 -1.82 21.97 -8.42
C MET A 271 -1.13 22.20 -9.77
N LEU A 272 -1.37 21.31 -10.73
CA LEU A 272 -0.94 21.41 -12.11
C LEU A 272 -2.14 21.73 -13.00
N LEU A 273 -1.99 22.74 -13.84
CA LEU A 273 -2.91 23.16 -14.88
C LEU A 273 -2.22 23.03 -16.24
N SER A 274 -2.95 22.53 -17.22
CA SER A 274 -2.57 22.51 -18.62
C SER A 274 -3.19 23.70 -19.34
N ARG A 275 -2.40 24.38 -20.17
CA ARG A 275 -2.93 25.37 -21.12
C ARG A 275 -3.68 24.74 -22.30
N ASP A 276 -3.39 23.47 -22.58
CA ASP A 276 -4.10 22.70 -23.61
C ASP A 276 -5.25 21.89 -23.01
N PRO A 277 -6.30 21.59 -23.80
CA PRO A 277 -7.33 20.63 -23.41
C PRO A 277 -6.70 19.26 -23.14
N VAL A 278 -7.03 18.68 -21.99
CA VAL A 278 -6.65 17.32 -21.61
C VAL A 278 -7.88 16.55 -21.15
N ASN A 279 -7.91 15.25 -21.43
CA ASN A 279 -9.01 14.41 -21.00
C ASN A 279 -9.00 14.26 -19.47
N THR A 280 -10.18 14.33 -18.87
CA THR A 280 -10.37 13.91 -17.48
C THR A 280 -10.19 12.40 -17.37
N VAL A 281 -9.43 11.98 -16.36
CA VAL A 281 -9.08 10.58 -16.12
C VAL A 281 -9.70 10.09 -14.80
N GLY A 282 -9.55 10.85 -13.72
CA GLY A 282 -10.02 10.46 -12.39
C GLY A 282 -9.14 9.39 -11.72
N LEU A 283 -9.70 8.71 -10.72
CA LEU A 283 -9.02 7.61 -10.02
C LEU A 283 -9.26 6.29 -10.76
N LEU A 284 -8.19 5.64 -11.19
CA LEU A 284 -8.26 4.30 -11.78
C LEU A 284 -8.20 3.23 -10.68
N PHE A 285 -9.22 2.38 -10.61
CA PHE A 285 -9.25 1.20 -9.75
C PHE A 285 -10.12 0.10 -10.35
N GLU A 286 -9.98 -1.11 -9.84
CA GLU A 286 -10.75 -2.29 -10.24
C GLU A 286 -11.74 -2.69 -9.14
N ASP A 287 -13.01 -2.95 -9.49
CA ASP A 287 -14.00 -3.44 -8.53
C ASP A 287 -13.74 -4.92 -8.19
N PRO A 288 -13.62 -5.27 -6.89
CA PRO A 288 -13.46 -6.65 -6.49
C PRO A 288 -14.75 -7.43 -6.75
N SER A 289 -14.61 -8.63 -7.31
CA SER A 289 -15.75 -9.54 -7.48
C SER A 289 -15.96 -10.35 -6.19
N PRO A 290 -17.15 -10.31 -5.56
CA PRO A 290 -17.41 -11.07 -4.34
C PRO A 290 -17.12 -12.56 -4.51
N PRO A 291 -16.46 -13.22 -3.54
CA PRO A 291 -16.31 -14.67 -3.59
C PRO A 291 -17.69 -15.35 -3.50
N LYS A 292 -17.90 -16.39 -4.31
CA LYS A 292 -19.12 -17.23 -4.23
C LYS A 292 -19.08 -18.07 -2.96
N VAL A 293 -19.69 -17.57 -1.88
CA VAL A 293 -19.78 -18.27 -0.60
C VAL A 293 -20.64 -19.53 -0.75
N GLN A 294 -20.06 -20.69 -0.44
CA GLN A 294 -20.80 -21.94 -0.44
C GLN A 294 -21.66 -22.07 0.83
N PRO A 295 -22.90 -22.60 0.74
CA PRO A 295 -23.78 -22.75 1.89
C PRO A 295 -23.31 -23.84 2.88
N ARG A 296 -22.38 -24.71 2.47
CA ARG A 296 -21.81 -25.76 3.31
C ARG A 296 -21.02 -25.15 4.45
N TYR A 297 -21.25 -25.61 5.68
CA TYR A 297 -20.44 -25.27 6.84
C TYR A 297 -19.05 -25.92 6.74
N ASP A 298 -18.01 -25.10 6.76
CA ASP A 298 -16.61 -25.54 6.64
C ASP A 298 -15.68 -24.46 7.22
N LEU A 299 -15.11 -24.70 8.39
CA LEU A 299 -14.31 -23.72 9.12
C LEU A 299 -13.09 -23.21 8.32
N ASP A 300 -12.51 -24.04 7.47
CA ASP A 300 -11.36 -23.67 6.66
C ASP A 300 -11.76 -22.75 5.49
N LEU A 301 -12.81 -23.12 4.77
CA LEU A 301 -13.35 -22.31 3.68
C LEU A 301 -13.96 -21.01 4.21
N ASP A 302 -14.64 -21.05 5.36
CA ASP A 302 -15.34 -19.91 5.94
C ASP A 302 -14.35 -18.84 6.41
N ALA A 303 -13.25 -19.24 7.07
CA ALA A 303 -12.16 -18.34 7.40
C ALA A 303 -11.48 -17.75 6.14
N SER A 304 -11.36 -18.54 5.07
CA SER A 304 -10.82 -18.08 3.79
C SER A 304 -11.72 -17.05 3.12
N TYR A 305 -13.03 -17.31 3.03
CA TYR A 305 -14.02 -16.38 2.48
C TYR A 305 -14.06 -15.07 3.26
N ALA A 306 -14.10 -15.15 4.60
CA ALA A 306 -14.09 -13.97 5.45
C ALA A 306 -12.80 -13.14 5.27
N LYS A 307 -11.65 -13.79 5.07
CA LYS A 307 -10.39 -13.10 4.77
C LYS A 307 -10.45 -12.35 3.45
N THR A 308 -10.85 -13.01 2.36
CA THR A 308 -10.98 -12.38 1.04
C THR A 308 -11.93 -11.20 1.11
N PHE A 309 -13.10 -11.41 1.71
CA PHE A 309 -14.13 -10.40 1.84
C PHE A 309 -13.70 -9.18 2.67
N ALA A 310 -13.01 -9.40 3.79
CA ALA A 310 -12.39 -8.33 4.57
C ALA A 310 -11.33 -7.56 3.76
N GLY A 311 -10.61 -8.26 2.88
CA GLY A 311 -9.63 -7.65 1.97
C GLY A 311 -10.27 -6.77 0.91
N ASP A 312 -11.33 -7.28 0.25
CA ASP A 312 -12.10 -6.57 -0.77
C ASP A 312 -12.68 -5.26 -0.20
N VAL A 313 -13.33 -5.34 0.98
CA VAL A 313 -13.86 -4.15 1.67
C VAL A 313 -12.76 -3.22 2.15
N GLY A 314 -11.63 -3.76 2.60
CA GLY A 314 -10.46 -2.96 2.98
C GLY A 314 -9.88 -2.16 1.83
N TYR A 315 -9.84 -2.74 0.63
CA TYR A 315 -9.45 -2.06 -0.59
C TYR A 315 -10.47 -1.00 -1.01
N LEU A 316 -11.77 -1.34 -1.02
CA LEU A 316 -12.85 -0.39 -1.32
C LEU A 316 -12.87 0.81 -0.36
N TRP A 317 -12.57 0.59 0.92
CA TRP A 317 -12.41 1.67 1.91
C TRP A 317 -11.26 2.62 1.54
N LYS A 318 -10.07 2.09 1.21
CA LYS A 318 -8.91 2.91 0.77
C LYS A 318 -9.19 3.67 -0.53
N THR A 319 -9.93 3.06 -1.45
CA THR A 319 -10.38 3.69 -2.68
C THR A 319 -11.35 4.84 -2.37
N SER A 320 -12.31 4.63 -1.46
CA SER A 320 -13.26 5.67 -1.01
C SER A 320 -12.54 6.90 -0.44
N ASP A 321 -11.54 6.67 0.42
CA ASP A 321 -10.70 7.73 1.00
C ASP A 321 -9.98 8.53 -0.11
N SER A 322 -9.41 7.84 -1.08
CA SER A 322 -8.72 8.47 -2.21
C SER A 322 -9.66 9.25 -3.13
N LEU A 323 -10.87 8.73 -3.37
CA LEU A 323 -11.91 9.42 -4.13
C LEU A 323 -12.32 10.71 -3.44
N LEU A 324 -12.64 10.66 -2.14
CA LEU A 324 -13.01 11.84 -1.38
C LEU A 324 -11.89 12.90 -1.42
N LEU A 325 -10.64 12.48 -1.22
CA LEU A 325 -9.49 13.37 -1.33
C LEU A 325 -9.41 14.03 -2.71
N TYR A 326 -9.58 13.26 -3.79
CA TYR A 326 -9.50 13.82 -5.15
C TYR A 326 -10.60 14.84 -5.40
N GLN A 327 -11.82 14.58 -4.90
CA GLN A 327 -12.91 15.55 -4.99
C GLN A 327 -12.56 16.84 -4.24
N GLU A 328 -12.10 16.75 -2.99
CA GLU A 328 -11.68 17.92 -2.20
C GLU A 328 -10.55 18.71 -2.88
N LEU A 329 -9.58 18.01 -3.50
CA LEU A 329 -8.51 18.65 -4.28
C LEU A 329 -9.02 19.34 -5.53
N VAL A 330 -10.00 18.76 -6.24
CA VAL A 330 -10.68 19.42 -7.36
C VAL A 330 -11.39 20.68 -6.87
N ARG A 331 -12.16 20.61 -5.76
CA ARG A 331 -12.84 21.79 -5.19
C ARG A 331 -11.84 22.89 -4.84
N LYS A 332 -10.78 22.55 -4.11
CA LYS A 332 -9.71 23.47 -3.72
C LYS A 332 -9.00 24.07 -4.94
N GLY A 333 -8.72 23.28 -5.96
CA GLY A 333 -8.08 23.71 -7.20
C GLY A 333 -8.95 24.64 -8.03
N CYS A 334 -10.22 24.30 -8.23
CA CYS A 334 -11.20 25.14 -8.93
C CYS A 334 -11.40 26.48 -8.23
N SER A 335 -11.58 26.47 -6.90
CA SER A 335 -11.75 27.70 -6.12
C SER A 335 -10.50 28.59 -6.21
N SER A 336 -9.32 27.99 -6.08
CA SER A 336 -8.04 28.70 -6.25
C SER A 336 -7.91 29.34 -7.64
N LEU A 337 -8.28 28.61 -8.69
CA LEU A 337 -8.25 29.09 -10.07
C LEU A 337 -9.23 30.25 -10.29
N CYS A 338 -10.46 30.14 -9.76
CA CYS A 338 -11.45 31.21 -9.84
C CYS A 338 -10.94 32.50 -9.18
N VAL A 339 -10.40 32.40 -7.96
CA VAL A 339 -9.81 33.56 -7.26
C VAL A 339 -8.69 34.20 -8.07
N GLN A 340 -7.80 33.40 -8.67
CA GLN A 340 -6.73 33.93 -9.51
C GLN A 340 -7.24 34.64 -10.76
N LEU A 341 -8.21 34.04 -11.45
CA LEU A 341 -8.83 34.66 -12.63
C LEU A 341 -9.55 35.95 -12.25
N SER A 342 -10.36 35.96 -11.19
CA SER A 342 -11.05 37.16 -10.70
C SER A 342 -10.06 38.27 -10.33
N SER A 343 -8.97 37.95 -9.63
CA SER A 343 -7.95 38.94 -9.26
C SER A 343 -7.22 39.54 -10.47
N SER A 344 -6.97 38.72 -11.49
CA SER A 344 -6.33 39.16 -12.74
C SER A 344 -7.28 40.04 -13.56
N LEU A 345 -8.57 39.66 -13.64
CA LEU A 345 -9.61 40.39 -14.35
C LEU A 345 -9.95 41.73 -13.70
N GLY A 346 -9.91 41.83 -12.37
CA GLY A 346 -10.13 43.09 -11.65
C GLY A 346 -9.10 44.19 -11.96
N SER A 347 -7.97 43.83 -12.58
CA SER A 347 -6.93 44.78 -12.99
C SER A 347 -7.08 45.31 -14.43
N MET A 348 -8.06 44.85 -15.21
CA MET A 348 -8.22 45.18 -16.63
C MET A 348 -9.59 45.84 -16.94
N GLU A 349 -9.60 46.88 -17.78
CA GLU A 349 -10.72 47.82 -18.00
C GLU A 349 -11.86 47.29 -18.91
N GLN A 350 -13.07 47.83 -18.70
CA GLN A 350 -14.40 47.73 -19.36
C GLN A 350 -14.78 46.53 -20.25
N THR A 351 -13.97 46.05 -21.20
CA THR A 351 -14.30 44.93 -22.12
C THR A 351 -14.35 43.57 -21.41
N LEU A 352 -13.83 43.50 -20.19
CA LEU A 352 -13.83 42.31 -19.33
C LEU A 352 -14.92 42.31 -18.26
N GLN A 353 -15.82 43.29 -18.20
CA GLN A 353 -16.95 43.26 -17.27
C GLN A 353 -17.87 42.05 -17.53
N ASP A 354 -18.07 41.69 -18.79
CA ASP A 354 -18.84 40.51 -19.19
C ASP A 354 -18.17 39.21 -18.72
N ILE A 355 -16.85 39.07 -18.91
CA ILE A 355 -16.09 37.91 -18.41
C ILE A 355 -16.05 37.90 -16.88
N SER A 356 -15.83 39.04 -16.25
CA SER A 356 -15.84 39.17 -14.78
C SER A 356 -17.21 38.78 -14.21
N SER A 357 -18.31 39.07 -14.90
CA SER A 357 -19.66 38.71 -14.48
C SER A 357 -19.91 37.20 -14.49
N MET A 358 -19.20 36.43 -15.34
CA MET A 358 -19.28 34.97 -15.35
C MET A 358 -18.74 34.34 -14.05
N PHE A 359 -17.83 35.03 -13.35
CA PHE A 359 -17.22 34.57 -12.10
C PHE A 359 -17.90 35.12 -10.83
N LEU A 360 -18.91 35.99 -10.95
CA LEU A 360 -19.68 36.50 -9.81
C LEU A 360 -20.73 35.47 -9.35
N SER A 361 -21.22 35.58 -8.11
CA SER A 361 -22.28 34.72 -7.57
C SER A 361 -23.51 34.68 -8.50
N GLY A 362 -23.79 33.51 -9.09
CA GLY A 362 -24.86 33.31 -10.08
C GLY A 362 -24.41 33.30 -11.56
N GLY A 363 -23.12 33.51 -11.85
CA GLY A 363 -22.53 33.39 -13.19
C GLY A 363 -22.21 31.95 -13.60
N SER A 364 -21.89 31.76 -14.88
CA SER A 364 -21.65 30.44 -15.51
C SER A 364 -20.34 29.76 -15.09
N LEU A 365 -19.36 30.51 -14.57
CA LEU A 365 -18.03 30.03 -14.15
C LEU A 365 -17.83 30.24 -12.65
N THR A 366 -18.78 29.74 -11.84
CA THR A 366 -18.64 29.71 -10.38
C THR A 366 -18.30 28.32 -9.87
N ASP A 367 -17.74 28.22 -8.67
CA ASP A 367 -17.50 26.96 -7.98
C ASP A 367 -18.73 26.48 -7.18
N THR A 368 -19.89 27.14 -7.29
CA THR A 368 -21.10 26.80 -6.52
C THR A 368 -21.61 25.38 -6.75
N TRP A 369 -21.47 24.86 -7.97
CA TRP A 369 -21.81 23.47 -8.29
C TRP A 369 -20.94 22.46 -7.52
N THR A 370 -19.72 22.83 -7.12
CA THR A 370 -18.82 21.93 -6.40
C THR A 370 -19.32 21.56 -5.00
N GLN A 371 -20.21 22.38 -4.43
CA GLN A 371 -20.88 22.11 -3.15
C GLN A 371 -22.15 21.27 -3.28
N GLN A 372 -22.66 21.09 -4.51
CA GLN A 372 -23.94 20.42 -4.77
C GLN A 372 -23.78 19.01 -5.33
N VAL A 373 -22.57 18.64 -5.75
CA VAL A 373 -22.29 17.39 -6.46
C VAL A 373 -21.06 16.70 -5.86
N GLY A 374 -21.08 15.37 -5.87
CA GLY A 374 -20.05 14.52 -5.28
C GLY A 374 -20.31 14.23 -3.81
N THR A 375 -19.30 13.71 -3.12
CA THR A 375 -19.31 13.44 -1.69
C THR A 375 -18.49 14.48 -0.94
N HIS A 376 -18.91 14.72 0.29
CA HIS A 376 -18.30 15.66 1.21
C HIS A 376 -17.85 14.94 2.49
N PRO A 377 -16.86 15.48 3.21
CA PRO A 377 -16.44 14.94 4.51
C PRO A 377 -17.61 14.81 5.51
N GLU A 378 -18.61 15.68 5.40
CA GLU A 378 -19.81 15.70 6.24
C GLU A 378 -20.73 14.49 6.01
N ASP A 379 -20.67 13.84 4.84
CA ASP A 379 -21.45 12.64 4.53
C ASP A 379 -20.96 11.42 5.32
N ARG A 380 -19.69 11.46 5.76
CA ARG A 380 -19.00 10.41 6.54
C ARG A 380 -19.01 9.03 5.89
N ASN A 381 -18.98 8.99 4.56
CA ASN A 381 -19.07 7.76 3.78
C ASN A 381 -17.85 6.85 4.01
N VAL A 382 -16.65 7.44 4.09
CA VAL A 382 -15.40 6.70 4.39
C VAL A 382 -15.50 6.03 5.77
N GLU A 383 -16.05 6.73 6.77
CA GLU A 383 -16.24 6.20 8.12
C GLU A 383 -17.33 5.13 8.18
N LYS A 384 -18.43 5.27 7.43
CA LYS A 384 -19.45 4.21 7.31
C LYS A 384 -18.83 2.92 6.78
N ILE A 385 -18.04 3.00 5.70
CA ILE A 385 -17.33 1.83 5.15
C ILE A 385 -16.33 1.28 6.17
N LYS A 386 -15.65 2.15 6.92
CA LYS A 386 -14.73 1.72 7.98
C LYS A 386 -15.41 0.92 9.09
N VAL A 387 -16.60 1.34 9.53
CA VAL A 387 -17.40 0.61 10.53
C VAL A 387 -17.76 -0.80 10.01
N LEU A 388 -18.14 -0.91 8.74
CA LEU A 388 -18.40 -2.20 8.10
C LEU A 388 -17.13 -3.06 8.06
N LEU A 389 -16.01 -2.49 7.61
CA LEU A 389 -14.71 -3.17 7.58
C LEU A 389 -14.31 -3.71 8.96
N ASP A 390 -14.53 -2.95 10.02
CA ASP A 390 -14.20 -3.36 11.39
C ASP A 390 -15.09 -4.52 11.86
N ALA A 391 -16.39 -4.48 11.54
CA ALA A 391 -17.32 -5.59 11.84
C ALA A 391 -16.91 -6.88 11.11
N ILE A 392 -16.60 -6.76 9.81
CA ILE A 392 -16.16 -7.87 8.96
C ILE A 392 -14.83 -8.44 9.45
N SER A 393 -13.88 -7.57 9.78
CA SER A 393 -12.57 -7.96 10.31
C SER A 393 -12.71 -8.70 11.63
N SER A 394 -13.65 -8.28 12.50
CA SER A 394 -13.95 -8.99 13.74
C SER A 394 -14.48 -10.41 13.48
N ILE A 395 -15.37 -10.59 12.50
CA ILE A 395 -15.87 -11.91 12.08
C ILE A 395 -14.72 -12.77 11.56
N TYR A 396 -13.85 -12.22 10.70
CA TYR A 396 -12.67 -12.94 10.21
C TYR A 396 -11.75 -13.39 11.35
N GLN A 397 -11.47 -12.53 12.33
CA GLN A 397 -10.65 -12.91 13.49
C GLN A 397 -11.30 -14.01 14.32
N GLN A 398 -12.62 -14.01 14.46
CA GLN A 398 -13.33 -15.10 15.12
C GLN A 398 -13.24 -16.40 14.31
N PHE A 399 -13.49 -16.37 13.01
CA PHE A 399 -13.40 -17.56 12.15
C PHE A 399 -11.99 -18.15 12.10
N LYS A 400 -10.96 -17.29 12.20
CA LYS A 400 -9.56 -17.73 12.33
C LYS A 400 -9.33 -18.51 13.63
N LYS A 401 -9.98 -18.13 14.74
CA LYS A 401 -9.94 -18.89 16.00
C LYS A 401 -10.72 -20.19 15.88
N ASP A 402 -11.93 -20.15 15.34
CA ASP A 402 -12.77 -21.33 15.15
C ASP A 402 -12.06 -22.40 14.31
N LYS A 403 -11.41 -21.97 13.21
CA LYS A 403 -10.53 -22.82 12.39
C LYS A 403 -9.42 -23.48 13.20
N ALA A 404 -8.78 -22.73 14.12
CA ALA A 404 -7.71 -23.26 14.96
C ALA A 404 -8.24 -24.32 15.96
N GLU A 405 -9.49 -24.20 16.41
CA GLU A 405 -10.15 -25.18 17.27
C GLU A 405 -10.55 -26.47 16.55
N ARG A 406 -10.64 -26.44 15.20
CA ARG A 406 -11.02 -27.55 14.31
C ARG A 406 -12.44 -28.09 14.47
N ARG A 407 -13.06 -27.92 15.64
CA ARG A 407 -14.44 -28.33 15.92
C ARG A 407 -15.06 -27.45 17.00
N LEU A 408 -16.21 -26.88 16.67
CA LEU A 408 -16.98 -26.04 17.58
C LEU A 408 -18.04 -26.84 18.37
N PRO A 409 -18.36 -26.42 19.60
CA PRO A 409 -19.59 -26.84 20.30
C PRO A 409 -20.85 -26.41 19.54
N TYR A 410 -21.99 -27.07 19.83
CA TYR A 410 -23.25 -26.84 19.08
C TYR A 410 -23.69 -25.37 19.02
N ASN A 411 -23.64 -24.65 20.15
CA ASN A 411 -24.06 -23.24 20.19
C ASN A 411 -23.13 -22.34 19.37
N GLU A 412 -21.81 -22.54 19.50
CA GLU A 412 -20.80 -21.79 18.72
C GLU A 412 -20.93 -22.09 17.23
N GLU A 413 -21.21 -23.34 16.85
CA GLU A 413 -21.48 -23.71 15.45
C GLU A 413 -22.71 -22.98 14.88
N GLN A 414 -23.77 -22.79 15.68
CA GLN A 414 -24.94 -22.02 15.23
C GLN A 414 -24.61 -20.52 15.07
N ILE A 415 -23.84 -19.94 16.00
CA ILE A 415 -23.38 -18.55 15.92
C ILE A 415 -22.53 -18.35 14.67
N HIS A 416 -21.55 -19.23 14.44
CA HIS A 416 -20.70 -19.21 13.26
C HIS A 416 -21.50 -19.22 11.95
N LYS A 417 -22.51 -20.10 11.83
CA LYS A 417 -23.39 -20.18 10.64
C LYS A 417 -24.22 -18.92 10.44
N PHE A 418 -24.66 -18.28 11.52
CA PHE A 418 -25.44 -17.04 11.45
C PHE A 418 -24.61 -15.87 10.93
N ASP A 419 -23.38 -15.71 11.45
CA ASP A 419 -22.47 -14.63 11.04
C ASP A 419 -22.02 -14.77 9.57
N LYS A 420 -21.86 -16.00 9.08
CA LYS A 420 -21.47 -16.30 7.69
C LYS A 420 -22.44 -15.78 6.63
N MET A 421 -23.75 -15.93 6.83
CA MET A 421 -24.72 -15.91 5.72
C MET A 421 -25.43 -14.58 5.46
N LYS A 422 -25.60 -13.72 6.46
CA LYS A 422 -26.55 -12.59 6.35
C LYS A 422 -25.89 -11.20 6.36
N LYS A 423 -24.96 -10.94 7.28
CA LYS A 423 -24.40 -9.59 7.45
C LYS A 423 -23.39 -9.21 6.37
N LEU A 424 -22.46 -10.11 6.06
CA LEU A 424 -21.35 -9.81 5.15
C LEU A 424 -21.87 -9.42 3.75
N LYS A 425 -22.73 -10.25 3.14
CA LYS A 425 -23.15 -10.03 1.76
C LYS A 425 -23.99 -8.75 1.56
N GLU A 426 -24.99 -8.52 2.42
CA GLU A 426 -25.88 -7.34 2.32
C GLU A 426 -25.09 -6.03 2.51
N GLU A 427 -24.10 -6.02 3.39
CA GLU A 427 -23.28 -4.84 3.66
C GLU A 427 -22.34 -4.51 2.47
N MET A 428 -21.80 -5.50 1.75
CA MET A 428 -20.92 -5.21 0.60
C MET A 428 -21.64 -4.64 -0.61
N GLU A 429 -22.84 -5.18 -0.91
CA GLU A 429 -23.63 -4.69 -2.04
C GLU A 429 -23.99 -3.21 -1.86
N GLY A 430 -24.18 -2.77 -0.61
CA GLY A 430 -24.31 -1.35 -0.24
C GLY A 430 -23.06 -0.52 -0.53
N VAL A 431 -21.89 -0.98 -0.06
CA VAL A 431 -20.60 -0.27 -0.25
C VAL A 431 -20.22 -0.11 -1.72
N VAL A 432 -20.37 -1.18 -2.51
CA VAL A 432 -20.04 -1.16 -3.95
C VAL A 432 -20.92 -0.17 -4.69
N LYS A 433 -22.22 -0.13 -4.38
CA LYS A 433 -23.16 0.81 -5.01
C LYS A 433 -22.80 2.25 -4.68
N GLU A 434 -22.46 2.54 -3.42
CA GLU A 434 -22.06 3.88 -2.96
C GLU A 434 -20.75 4.34 -3.64
N LEU A 435 -19.79 3.43 -3.82
CA LEU A 435 -18.53 3.74 -4.53
C LEU A 435 -18.71 3.99 -6.02
N ALA A 436 -19.57 3.21 -6.68
CA ALA A 436 -19.89 3.44 -8.09
C ALA A 436 -20.54 4.82 -8.31
N GLU A 437 -21.41 5.26 -7.39
CA GLU A 437 -22.00 6.61 -7.41
C GLU A 437 -20.93 7.70 -7.19
N ASN A 438 -19.96 7.48 -6.29
CA ASN A 438 -18.88 8.43 -6.00
C ASN A 438 -17.89 8.60 -7.16
N ASN A 439 -17.63 7.54 -7.93
CA ASN A 439 -16.80 7.58 -9.13
C ASN A 439 -17.35 8.43 -10.24
N LEU A 440 -18.67 8.34 -10.43
CA LEU A 440 -19.37 9.02 -11.50
C LEU A 440 -19.15 10.54 -11.46
N PHE A 441 -18.87 11.10 -10.27
CA PHE A 441 -18.49 12.51 -10.12
C PHE A 441 -17.17 12.86 -10.81
N LEU A 442 -16.10 12.09 -10.58
CA LEU A 442 -14.78 12.37 -11.17
C LEU A 442 -14.81 12.19 -12.70
N GLU A 443 -15.55 11.21 -13.19
CA GLU A 443 -15.73 11.00 -14.63
C GLU A 443 -16.54 12.12 -15.28
N ARG A 444 -17.56 12.64 -14.59
CA ARG A 444 -18.41 13.73 -15.09
C ARG A 444 -17.81 15.12 -14.95
N PHE A 445 -16.77 15.30 -14.14
CA PHE A 445 -16.03 16.56 -14.04
C PHE A 445 -15.60 17.08 -15.41
N GLY A 446 -15.08 16.20 -16.27
CA GLY A 446 -14.69 16.56 -17.64
C GLY A 446 -15.85 16.94 -18.56
N THR A 447 -17.04 16.36 -18.35
CA THR A 447 -18.24 16.72 -19.12
C THR A 447 -18.87 18.04 -18.65
N LEU A 448 -18.79 18.35 -17.36
CA LEU A 448 -19.31 19.61 -16.79
C LEU A 448 -18.51 20.84 -17.24
N THR A 449 -17.24 20.65 -17.65
CA THR A 449 -16.44 21.72 -18.27
C THR A 449 -16.75 21.95 -19.76
N VAL A 450 -17.49 21.05 -20.42
CA VAL A 450 -17.81 21.12 -21.87
C VAL A 450 -19.23 21.60 -22.13
N ASP A 451 -20.16 21.45 -21.18
CA ASP A 451 -21.56 21.88 -21.33
C ASP A 451 -21.81 23.39 -21.09
N VAL A 452 -20.75 24.20 -20.95
CA VAL A 452 -20.89 25.67 -20.90
C VAL A 452 -21.25 26.26 -22.27
N ASP A 453 -21.10 25.50 -23.37
CA ASP A 453 -21.49 25.93 -24.72
C ASP A 453 -22.98 25.63 -25.06
N ARG A 454 -23.78 25.12 -24.11
CA ARG A 454 -25.20 24.74 -24.33
C ARG A 454 -26.23 25.28 -23.33
N MET A 455 -25.88 26.29 -22.52
CA MET A 455 -26.87 27.06 -21.74
C MET A 455 -26.92 28.52 -22.13
#